data_AF-A0A3C0GB66-F1
#
_entry.id   AF-A0A3C0GB66-F1
#
_cell.length_a   1.000
_cell.length_b   1.000
_cell.length_c   1.000
_cell.angle_alpha   90.00
_cell.angle_beta   90.00
_cell.angle_gamma   90.00
#
_symmetry.space_group_name_H-M   'P 1'
#
loop_
_entity.id
_entity.type
_entity.pdbx_description
1 polymer ?
#
loop_
_entity_poly.entity_id
_entity_poly.type
_entity_poly.pdbx_seq_one_letter_code
_entity_poly.pdbx_strand_id
1 'polypeptide(L)'
;MDDIEITHIKFNQSSKGTQVFDKEKSEPYYTFQKGSSNTAVATLPYCPSCSATHEYDKRFGEVKPKWSMNSDDYEFRLEYKTDENGELYACCSVCGWDLRKENTFEIELEPVKVEETIKEIYLKGVYYSRGCYWMSKEDFKTNMIKHRQGVKMQLCFIHKNGDVKRMKPQAFSNAKYLEMENDKVGVKAICWE
;
A
#
# COMPACT_ATOMS: atom_id res chain seq x y z
N MET A 1 6.50 -35.09 -64.52
CA MET A 1 5.47 -34.60 -63.57
C MET A 1 6.15 -34.63 -62.23
N ASP A 2 6.38 -33.47 -61.63
CA ASP A 2 7.03 -33.39 -60.34
C ASP A 2 6.01 -33.76 -59.25
N ASP A 3 6.37 -34.69 -58.37
CA ASP A 3 5.53 -35.12 -57.28
C ASP A 3 5.34 -33.97 -56.28
N ILE A 4 4.07 -33.67 -55.93
CA ILE A 4 3.74 -32.65 -54.91
C ILE A 4 3.64 -33.35 -53.56
N GLU A 5 4.55 -33.01 -52.64
CA GLU A 5 4.53 -33.51 -51.27
C GLU A 5 3.76 -32.54 -50.35
N ILE A 6 2.69 -33.03 -49.71
CA ILE A 6 1.88 -32.24 -48.77
C ILE A 6 2.15 -32.73 -47.34
N THR A 7 2.70 -31.85 -46.50
CA THR A 7 2.95 -32.14 -45.08
C THR A 7 1.84 -31.55 -44.20
N HIS A 8 1.14 -32.41 -43.46
CA HIS A 8 0.10 -31.99 -42.52
C HIS A 8 0.70 -31.69 -41.14
N ILE A 9 0.62 -30.42 -40.70
CA ILE A 9 1.11 -29.97 -39.39
C ILE A 9 -0.02 -30.07 -38.36
N LYS A 10 0.20 -30.79 -37.25
CA LYS A 10 -0.79 -30.92 -36.18
C LYS A 10 -0.81 -29.67 -35.28
N PHE A 11 -1.91 -29.47 -34.56
CA PHE A 11 -2.00 -28.47 -33.51
C PHE A 11 -0.87 -28.68 -32.48
N ASN A 12 -0.14 -27.61 -32.13
CA ASN A 12 1.11 -27.60 -31.34
C ASN A 12 2.40 -28.06 -32.04
N GLN A 13 2.41 -28.19 -33.37
CA GLN A 13 3.64 -28.39 -34.14
C GLN A 13 3.99 -27.15 -34.96
N SER A 14 5.28 -26.98 -35.25
CA SER A 14 5.82 -25.96 -36.16
C SER A 14 6.66 -26.64 -37.23
N SER A 15 6.89 -25.99 -38.36
CA SER A 15 7.75 -26.53 -39.42
C SER A 15 8.85 -25.56 -39.82
N LYS A 16 9.98 -26.12 -40.23
CA LYS A 16 11.05 -25.40 -40.94
C LYS A 16 11.43 -26.23 -42.16
N GLY A 17 10.98 -25.79 -43.34
CA GLY A 17 11.03 -26.62 -44.55
C GLY A 17 10.10 -27.83 -44.41
N THR A 18 10.63 -29.03 -44.69
CA THR A 18 9.91 -30.31 -44.56
C THR A 18 9.98 -30.92 -43.16
N GLN A 19 10.79 -30.36 -42.25
CA GLN A 19 10.94 -30.87 -40.90
C GLN A 19 9.86 -30.26 -39.99
N VAL A 20 9.15 -31.13 -39.27
CA VAL A 20 8.13 -30.77 -38.28
C VAL A 20 8.73 -30.94 -36.89
N PHE A 21 8.57 -29.93 -36.05
CA PHE A 21 9.07 -29.86 -34.68
C PHE A 21 7.91 -29.59 -33.74
N ASP A 22 8.06 -29.99 -32.47
CA ASP A 22 7.16 -29.53 -31.43
C ASP A 22 7.34 -28.02 -31.25
N LYS A 23 6.22 -27.30 -31.15
CA LYS A 23 6.24 -25.85 -30.94
C LYS A 23 6.89 -25.57 -29.58
N GLU A 24 8.07 -24.96 -29.59
CA GLU A 24 8.71 -24.50 -28.36
C GLU A 24 7.74 -23.58 -27.61
N LYS A 25 7.55 -23.85 -26.31
CA LYS A 25 6.83 -22.90 -25.45
C LYS A 25 7.68 -21.63 -25.39
N SER A 26 7.20 -20.58 -26.05
CA SER A 26 7.81 -19.27 -25.91
C SER A 26 7.76 -18.87 -24.44
N GLU A 27 8.91 -18.61 -23.84
CA GLU A 27 8.93 -17.97 -22.53
C GLU A 27 8.23 -16.61 -22.64
N PRO A 28 7.41 -16.24 -21.64
CA PRO A 28 6.65 -14.99 -21.68
C PRO A 28 7.52 -13.74 -21.49
N TYR A 29 8.83 -13.93 -21.28
CA TYR A 29 9.83 -12.89 -21.19
C TYR A 29 11.17 -13.39 -21.74
N TYR A 30 12.10 -12.47 -21.98
CA TYR A 30 13.53 -12.78 -22.06
C TYR A 30 14.29 -11.92 -21.06
N THR A 31 15.48 -12.37 -20.66
CA THR A 31 16.36 -11.58 -19.81
C THR A 31 17.55 -11.07 -20.60
N PHE A 32 17.96 -9.83 -20.35
CA PHE A 32 19.21 -9.29 -20.86
C PHE A 32 19.96 -8.51 -19.78
N GLN A 33 21.27 -8.40 -19.94
CA GLN A 33 22.11 -7.66 -19.00
C GLN A 33 22.02 -6.15 -19.27
N LYS A 34 21.62 -5.39 -18.25
CA LYS A 34 21.58 -3.92 -18.25
C LYS A 34 22.50 -3.39 -17.15
N GLY A 35 23.74 -3.05 -17.53
CA GLY A 35 24.78 -2.68 -16.57
C GLY A 35 25.28 -3.89 -15.78
N SER A 36 25.21 -3.82 -14.44
CA SER A 36 25.57 -4.93 -13.54
C SER A 36 24.40 -5.86 -13.19
N SER A 37 23.17 -5.54 -13.62
CA SER A 37 21.95 -6.31 -13.31
C SER A 37 21.37 -6.97 -14.55
N ASN A 38 20.71 -8.12 -14.38
CA ASN A 38 19.85 -8.70 -15.42
C ASN A 38 18.44 -8.12 -15.29
N THR A 39 17.82 -7.82 -16.44
CA THR A 39 16.46 -7.28 -16.52
C THR A 39 15.62 -8.17 -17.43
N ALA A 40 14.45 -8.56 -16.94
CA ALA A 40 13.43 -9.27 -17.69
C ALA A 40 12.55 -8.30 -18.50
N VAL A 41 12.32 -8.65 -19.76
CA VAL A 41 11.44 -7.92 -20.68
C VAL A 41 10.34 -8.86 -21.14
N ALA A 42 9.10 -8.49 -20.87
CA ALA A 42 7.94 -9.26 -21.31
C ALA A 42 7.86 -9.30 -22.85
N THR A 43 7.64 -10.49 -23.40
CA THR A 43 7.40 -10.75 -24.83
C THR A 43 5.93 -11.03 -25.11
N LEU A 44 5.17 -11.35 -24.07
CA LEU A 44 3.73 -11.58 -24.13
C LEU A 44 2.98 -10.51 -23.32
N PRO A 45 1.68 -10.29 -23.63
CA PRO A 45 0.84 -9.42 -22.82
C PRO A 45 0.79 -9.88 -21.35
N TYR A 46 0.77 -8.92 -20.44
CA TYR A 46 0.69 -9.15 -18.99
C TYR A 46 -0.36 -8.21 -18.37
N CYS A 47 -0.79 -8.51 -17.15
CA CYS A 47 -1.73 -7.66 -16.42
C CYS A 47 -1.00 -6.47 -15.78
N PRO A 48 -1.27 -5.23 -16.20
CA PRO A 48 -0.58 -4.07 -15.62
C PRO A 48 -0.98 -3.76 -14.18
N SER A 49 -2.19 -4.15 -13.76
CA SER A 49 -2.69 -3.90 -12.41
C SER A 49 -2.07 -4.85 -11.37
N CYS A 50 -1.79 -6.11 -11.75
CA CYS A 50 -1.17 -7.08 -10.85
C CYS A 50 0.36 -7.10 -10.95
N SER A 51 0.93 -6.55 -12.01
CA SER A 51 2.37 -6.55 -12.23
C SER A 51 3.04 -5.42 -11.45
N ALA A 52 4.14 -5.71 -10.76
CA ALA A 52 4.91 -4.75 -9.98
C ALA A 52 5.95 -4.04 -10.86
N THR A 53 5.51 -3.40 -11.94
CA THR A 53 6.41 -2.75 -12.93
C THR A 53 6.91 -1.37 -12.53
N HIS A 54 6.33 -0.79 -11.47
CA HIS A 54 6.61 0.56 -10.99
C HIS A 54 7.08 0.55 -9.53
N GLU A 55 7.80 1.60 -9.14
CA GLU A 55 8.27 1.85 -7.78
C GLU A 55 8.02 3.32 -7.39
N TYR A 56 7.85 3.56 -6.10
CA TYR A 56 7.70 4.91 -5.57
C TYR A 56 9.07 5.53 -5.28
N ASP A 57 9.39 6.61 -5.99
CA ASP A 57 10.60 7.39 -5.75
C ASP A 57 10.37 8.37 -4.60
N LYS A 58 10.84 8.00 -3.40
CA LYS A 58 10.73 8.85 -2.20
C LYS A 58 11.42 10.21 -2.32
N ARG A 59 12.38 10.37 -3.25
CA ARG A 59 13.13 11.62 -3.42
C ARG A 59 12.32 12.66 -4.18
N PHE A 60 11.58 12.22 -5.19
CA PHE A 60 10.79 13.10 -6.07
C PHE A 60 9.28 13.04 -5.77
N GLY A 61 8.85 12.09 -4.93
CA GLY A 61 7.46 11.93 -4.53
C GLY A 61 6.57 11.39 -5.65
N GLU A 62 7.15 10.68 -6.62
CA GLU A 62 6.46 10.22 -7.83
C GLU A 62 6.58 8.71 -7.99
N VAL A 63 5.63 8.11 -8.71
CA VAL A 63 5.71 6.72 -9.13
C VAL A 63 6.39 6.68 -10.48
N LYS A 64 7.47 5.89 -10.56
CA LYS A 64 8.27 5.73 -11.78
C LYS A 64 8.41 4.24 -12.14
N PRO A 65 8.70 3.91 -13.41
CA PRO A 65 9.02 2.54 -13.79
C PRO A 65 10.25 2.03 -13.02
N LYS A 66 10.24 0.75 -12.62
CA LYS A 66 11.40 0.12 -11.99
C LYS A 66 12.60 0.13 -12.93
N TRP A 67 13.80 0.34 -12.37
CA TRP A 67 15.03 0.39 -13.15
C TRP A 67 15.42 -0.98 -13.74
N SER A 68 15.25 -2.03 -12.93
CA SER A 68 15.46 -3.44 -13.29
C SER A 68 14.23 -4.26 -12.96
N MET A 69 13.86 -5.17 -13.85
CA MET A 69 12.68 -6.02 -13.74
C MET A 69 13.12 -7.47 -13.55
N ASN A 70 12.43 -8.21 -12.70
CA ASN A 70 12.53 -9.66 -12.59
C ASN A 70 11.33 -10.32 -13.30
N SER A 71 11.42 -11.63 -13.55
CA SER A 71 10.30 -12.42 -14.09
C SER A 71 9.06 -12.29 -13.21
N ASP A 72 9.25 -12.30 -11.89
CA ASP A 72 8.18 -12.31 -10.89
C ASP A 72 7.47 -10.97 -10.76
N ASP A 73 8.01 -9.90 -11.36
CA ASP A 73 7.34 -8.60 -11.41
C ASP A 73 6.18 -8.59 -12.42
N TYR A 74 6.09 -9.58 -13.31
CA TYR A 74 5.04 -9.69 -14.34
C TYR A 74 4.00 -10.74 -13.99
N GLU A 75 2.73 -10.40 -14.23
CA GLU A 75 1.60 -11.33 -14.12
C GLU A 75 1.05 -11.67 -15.51
N PHE A 76 1.31 -12.89 -15.98
CA PHE A 76 0.93 -13.36 -17.32
C PHE A 76 -0.37 -14.18 -17.35
N ARG A 77 -1.04 -14.41 -16.21
CA ARG A 77 -2.27 -15.21 -16.16
C ARG A 77 -3.47 -14.44 -16.72
N LEU A 78 -3.63 -14.54 -18.03
CA LEU A 78 -4.71 -13.93 -18.79
C LEU A 78 -5.73 -14.98 -19.24
N GLU A 79 -7.00 -14.58 -19.31
CA GLU A 79 -8.09 -15.38 -19.83
C GLU A 79 -8.90 -14.56 -20.85
N TYR A 80 -9.51 -15.24 -21.82
CA TYR A 80 -10.40 -14.60 -22.79
C TYR A 80 -11.83 -14.61 -22.28
N LYS A 81 -12.52 -13.48 -22.45
CA LYS A 81 -13.96 -13.32 -22.19
C LYS A 81 -14.64 -12.74 -23.41
N THR A 82 -15.95 -12.91 -23.48
CA THR A 82 -16.80 -12.31 -24.49
C THR A 82 -17.56 -11.15 -23.86
N ASP A 83 -17.60 -10.00 -24.52
CA ASP A 83 -18.38 -8.86 -24.05
C ASP A 83 -19.84 -8.91 -24.53
N GLU A 84 -20.62 -7.87 -24.19
CA GLU A 84 -22.03 -7.77 -24.53
C GLU A 84 -22.29 -7.71 -26.05
N ASN A 85 -21.29 -7.33 -26.85
CA ASN A 85 -21.36 -7.26 -28.30
C ASN A 85 -20.94 -8.59 -28.97
N GLY A 86 -20.53 -9.59 -28.19
CA GLY A 86 -20.02 -10.86 -28.71
C GLY A 86 -18.53 -10.83 -29.08
N GLU A 87 -17.79 -9.77 -28.74
CA GLU A 87 -16.37 -9.66 -29.07
C GLU A 87 -15.49 -10.32 -28.01
N LEU A 88 -14.45 -11.04 -28.45
CA LEU A 88 -13.46 -11.63 -27.56
C LEU A 88 -12.45 -10.58 -27.10
N TYR A 89 -12.24 -10.51 -25.80
CA TYR A 89 -11.22 -9.66 -25.18
C TYR A 89 -10.44 -10.45 -24.13
N ALA A 90 -9.20 -10.02 -23.87
CA ALA A 90 -8.37 -10.61 -22.82
C ALA A 90 -8.57 -9.85 -21.50
N CYS A 91 -8.65 -10.58 -20.39
CA CYS A 91 -8.68 -10.02 -19.05
C CYS A 91 -7.73 -10.77 -18.11
N CYS A 92 -7.32 -10.13 -17.03
CA CYS A 92 -6.53 -10.78 -16.00
C CYS A 92 -7.41 -11.79 -15.24
N SER A 93 -6.95 -13.05 -15.15
CA SER A 93 -7.67 -14.09 -14.39
C SER A 93 -7.62 -13.89 -12.87
N VAL A 94 -6.72 -13.02 -12.38
CA VAL A 94 -6.53 -12.74 -10.94
C VAL A 94 -7.40 -11.59 -10.47
N CYS A 95 -7.31 -10.42 -11.11
CA CYS A 95 -8.03 -9.21 -10.70
C CYS A 95 -9.19 -8.80 -11.63
N GLY A 96 -9.36 -9.47 -12.77
CA GLY A 96 -10.39 -9.13 -13.75
C GLY A 96 -10.08 -7.90 -14.61
N TRP A 97 -8.86 -7.33 -14.55
CA TRP A 97 -8.48 -6.18 -15.37
C TRP A 97 -8.71 -6.45 -16.86
N ASP A 98 -9.46 -5.56 -17.54
CA ASP A 98 -9.70 -5.62 -18.98
C ASP A 98 -8.50 -5.03 -19.74
N LEU A 99 -7.81 -5.84 -20.55
CA LEU A 99 -6.60 -5.43 -21.26
C LEU A 99 -6.87 -4.47 -22.42
N ARG A 100 -8.14 -4.21 -22.77
CA ARG A 100 -8.51 -3.15 -23.72
C ARG A 100 -8.43 -1.76 -23.11
N LYS A 101 -8.49 -1.65 -21.77
CA LYS A 101 -8.38 -0.36 -21.09
C LYS A 101 -6.96 0.17 -21.29
N GLU A 102 -6.87 1.44 -21.72
CA GLU A 102 -5.59 2.12 -21.70
C GLU A 102 -5.05 2.12 -20.28
N ASN A 103 -3.76 1.82 -20.18
CA ASN A 103 -3.07 1.79 -18.93
C ASN A 103 -2.67 3.22 -18.55
N THR A 104 -3.65 4.09 -18.36
CA THR A 104 -3.44 5.39 -17.75
C THR A 104 -3.09 5.12 -16.29
N PHE A 105 -1.80 5.09 -15.99
CA PHE A 105 -1.30 5.35 -14.63
C PHE A 105 -1.52 6.83 -14.28
N GLU A 106 -2.72 7.36 -14.54
CA GLU A 106 -3.25 8.40 -13.68
C GLU A 106 -3.55 7.67 -12.39
N ILE A 107 -2.51 7.59 -11.56
CA ILE A 107 -2.74 7.47 -10.14
C ILE A 107 -3.50 8.77 -9.84
N GLU A 108 -4.84 8.72 -9.93
CA GLU A 108 -5.65 9.51 -9.04
C GLU A 108 -5.16 9.07 -7.67
N LEU A 109 -4.16 9.80 -7.18
CA LEU A 109 -3.85 9.88 -5.78
C LEU A 109 -5.13 10.43 -5.18
N GLU A 110 -6.13 9.56 -4.95
CA GLU A 110 -6.94 9.76 -3.77
C GLU A 110 -5.88 9.92 -2.69
N PRO A 111 -5.77 11.12 -2.09
CA PRO A 111 -4.78 11.33 -1.07
C PRO A 111 -5.09 10.26 -0.04
N VAL A 112 -4.24 9.23 0.03
CA VAL A 112 -4.24 8.29 1.13
C VAL A 112 -4.14 9.24 2.31
N LYS A 113 -5.24 9.40 3.05
CA LYS A 113 -5.22 10.07 4.33
C LYS A 113 -4.28 9.22 5.13
N VAL A 114 -3.00 9.61 5.14
CA VAL A 114 -1.99 9.01 6.00
C VAL A 114 -2.61 9.17 7.37
N GLU A 115 -3.13 8.09 7.94
CA GLU A 115 -3.67 8.11 9.28
C GLU A 115 -2.54 8.60 10.15
N GLU A 116 -2.70 9.83 10.61
CA GLU A 116 -1.64 10.54 11.30
C GLU A 116 -1.31 9.72 12.53
N THR A 117 -0.07 9.22 12.64
CA THR A 117 0.30 8.33 13.72
C THR A 117 0.27 9.10 15.04
N ILE A 118 -0.86 9.05 15.75
CA ILE A 118 -1.03 9.65 17.08
C ILE A 118 -0.24 8.79 18.07
N LYS A 119 0.74 9.39 18.75
CA LYS A 119 1.48 8.71 19.81
C LYS A 119 0.66 8.70 21.10
N GLU A 120 0.22 7.52 21.55
CA GLU A 120 -0.39 7.36 22.88
C GLU A 120 0.69 7.36 23.97
N ILE A 121 0.52 8.21 25.00
CA ILE A 121 1.44 8.31 26.14
C ILE A 121 0.68 7.93 27.40
N TYR A 122 1.06 6.80 27.99
CA TYR A 122 0.41 6.26 29.18
C TYR A 122 1.00 6.88 30.46
N LEU A 123 0.16 7.64 31.16
CA LEU A 123 0.47 8.27 32.43
C LEU A 123 0.32 7.27 33.59
N LYS A 124 1.24 7.35 34.54
CA LYS A 124 1.22 6.53 35.77
C LYS A 124 0.75 7.38 36.95
N GLY A 125 0.12 6.74 37.93
CA GLY A 125 -0.28 7.40 39.18
C GLY A 125 -1.40 8.43 39.06
N VAL A 126 -2.17 8.39 37.96
CA VAL A 126 -3.33 9.26 37.79
C VAL A 126 -4.45 8.83 38.72
N TYR A 127 -5.07 9.77 39.42
CA TYR A 127 -6.22 9.49 40.30
C TYR A 127 -7.33 10.52 40.11
N TYR A 128 -8.57 10.07 40.31
CA TYR A 128 -9.74 10.92 40.23
C TYR A 128 -10.06 11.55 41.58
N SER A 129 -10.24 12.88 41.62
CA SER A 129 -10.71 13.62 42.79
C SER A 129 -11.29 14.96 42.37
N ARG A 130 -12.35 15.42 43.05
CA ARG A 130 -12.97 16.74 42.82
C ARG A 130 -13.36 17.01 41.36
N GLY A 131 -13.82 16.00 40.62
CA GLY A 131 -14.20 16.18 39.21
C GLY A 131 -13.03 16.17 38.22
N CYS A 132 -11.79 16.00 38.69
CA CYS A 132 -10.57 16.07 37.90
C CYS A 132 -9.76 14.77 38.00
N TYR A 133 -9.04 14.45 36.93
CA TYR A 133 -7.97 13.46 36.95
C TYR A 133 -6.64 14.16 37.18
N TRP A 134 -6.01 13.82 38.31
CA TRP A 134 -4.79 14.46 38.80
C TRP A 134 -3.57 13.68 38.34
N MET A 135 -2.60 14.39 37.77
CA MET A 135 -1.32 13.84 37.31
C MET A 135 -0.14 14.70 37.81
N SER A 136 1.09 14.19 37.66
CA SER A 136 2.30 14.96 37.95
C SER A 136 2.40 16.19 37.06
N LYS A 137 2.81 17.32 37.66
CA LYS A 137 3.08 18.55 36.92
C LYS A 137 4.23 18.40 35.93
N GLU A 138 5.22 17.57 36.24
CA GLU A 138 6.33 17.26 35.33
C GLU A 138 5.85 16.51 34.08
N ASP A 139 4.99 15.50 34.26
CA ASP A 139 4.38 14.75 33.16
C ASP A 139 3.55 15.69 32.28
N PHE A 140 2.72 16.54 32.89
CA PHE A 140 1.90 17.48 32.15
C PHE A 140 2.76 18.48 31.35
N LYS A 141 3.79 19.06 31.97
CA LYS A 141 4.70 20.02 31.31
C LYS A 141 5.44 19.40 30.13
N THR A 142 6.01 18.21 30.32
CA THR A 142 6.79 17.52 29.29
C THR A 142 5.94 17.23 28.06
N ASN A 143 4.71 16.79 28.28
CA ASN A 143 3.76 16.46 27.22
C ASN A 143 3.16 17.70 26.55
N MET A 144 2.94 18.77 27.29
CA MET A 144 2.53 20.06 26.75
C MET A 144 3.61 20.68 25.83
N ILE A 145 4.91 20.55 26.16
CA ILE A 145 6.00 21.01 25.31
C ILE A 145 5.99 20.24 23.97
N LYS A 146 5.86 18.91 24.02
CA LYS A 146 5.74 18.06 22.83
C LYS A 146 4.53 18.46 21.97
N HIS A 147 3.38 18.71 22.60
CA HIS A 147 2.18 19.18 21.91
C HIS A 147 2.40 20.54 21.20
N ARG A 148 3.07 21.49 21.86
CA ARG A 148 3.44 22.79 21.26
C ARG A 148 4.43 22.67 20.11
N GLN A 149 5.30 21.66 20.13
CA GLN A 149 6.23 21.34 19.04
C GLN A 149 5.55 20.65 17.84
N GLY A 150 4.22 20.52 17.85
CA GLY A 150 3.46 19.91 16.76
C GLY A 150 3.44 18.39 16.78
N VAL A 151 3.89 17.75 17.87
CA VAL A 151 3.80 16.30 18.00
C VAL A 151 2.34 15.89 18.22
N LYS A 152 1.81 15.05 17.33
CA LYS A 152 0.48 14.46 17.45
C LYS A 152 0.51 13.35 18.50
N MET A 153 -0.08 13.63 19.65
CA MET A 153 -0.05 12.74 20.81
C MET A 153 -1.33 12.80 21.62
N GLN A 154 -1.61 11.72 22.34
CA GLN A 154 -2.77 11.57 23.20
C GLN A 154 -2.32 11.04 24.57
N LEU A 155 -2.73 11.72 25.65
CA LEU A 155 -2.44 11.24 26.99
C LEU A 155 -3.47 10.19 27.37
N CYS A 156 -3.00 9.05 27.85
CA CYS A 156 -3.84 7.92 28.24
C CYS A 156 -3.53 7.52 29.69
N PHE A 157 -4.49 6.97 30.42
CA PHE A 157 -4.20 6.21 31.64
C PHE A 157 -5.19 5.04 31.78
N ILE A 158 -4.78 4.00 32.50
CA ILE A 158 -5.64 2.85 32.78
C ILE A 158 -6.38 3.14 34.08
N HIS A 159 -7.70 3.24 34.01
CA HIS A 159 -8.57 3.42 35.16
C HIS A 159 -8.66 2.12 35.97
N LYS A 160 -9.09 2.21 37.25
CA LYS A 160 -9.12 1.05 38.16
C LYS A 160 -10.01 -0.11 37.69
N ASN A 161 -10.96 0.17 36.81
CA ASN A 161 -11.84 -0.84 36.20
C ASN A 161 -11.24 -1.49 34.94
N GLY A 162 -10.01 -1.14 34.55
CA GLY A 162 -9.34 -1.65 33.36
C GLY A 162 -9.54 -0.80 32.10
N ASP A 163 -10.41 0.22 32.14
CA ASP A 163 -10.68 1.07 30.98
C ASP A 163 -9.52 2.03 30.70
N VAL A 164 -9.17 2.19 29.43
CA VAL A 164 -8.21 3.21 29.00
C VAL A 164 -8.95 4.52 28.80
N LYS A 165 -8.59 5.53 29.60
CA LYS A 165 -9.08 6.90 29.46
C LYS A 165 -8.12 7.73 28.64
N ARG A 166 -8.64 8.37 27.60
CA ARG A 166 -7.85 9.18 26.65
C ARG A 166 -8.22 10.65 26.74
N MET A 167 -7.21 11.49 26.87
CA MET A 167 -7.39 12.93 27.01
C MET A 167 -7.64 13.59 25.66
N LYS A 168 -8.66 14.44 25.58
CA LYS A 168 -8.94 15.30 24.43
C LYS A 168 -7.88 16.40 24.32
N PRO A 169 -7.40 16.75 23.10
CA PRO A 169 -6.41 17.80 22.89
C PRO A 169 -6.81 19.18 23.46
N GLN A 170 -8.11 19.46 23.54
CA GLN A 170 -8.64 20.72 24.10
C GLN A 170 -8.19 21.03 25.53
N ALA A 171 -7.77 20.01 26.29
CA ALA A 171 -7.21 20.19 27.63
C ALA A 171 -5.86 20.92 27.63
N PHE A 172 -5.05 20.77 26.58
CA PHE A 172 -3.78 21.48 26.45
C PHE A 172 -3.95 22.96 26.09
N SER A 173 -5.00 23.28 25.34
CA SER A 173 -5.20 24.62 24.77
C SER A 173 -6.09 25.51 25.65
N ASN A 174 -6.76 24.97 26.66
CA ASN A 174 -7.73 25.72 27.45
C ASN A 174 -7.55 25.53 28.96
N ALA A 175 -7.04 26.58 29.60
CA ALA A 175 -6.81 26.62 31.04
C ALA A 175 -8.08 26.39 31.88
N LYS A 176 -9.29 26.62 31.35
CA LYS A 176 -10.56 26.39 32.07
C LYS A 176 -10.80 24.93 32.47
N TYR A 177 -10.08 24.01 31.82
CA TYR A 177 -10.14 22.57 32.10
C TYR A 177 -9.05 22.09 33.05
N LEU A 178 -8.19 22.99 33.51
CA LEU A 178 -7.05 22.68 34.35
C LEU A 178 -7.27 23.24 35.75
N GLU A 179 -6.94 22.43 36.74
CA GLU A 179 -6.80 22.82 38.14
C GLU A 179 -5.37 22.51 38.58
N MET A 180 -4.80 23.36 39.42
CA MET A 180 -3.44 23.19 39.91
C MET A 180 -3.46 23.11 41.43
N GLU A 181 -2.83 22.08 41.97
CA GLU A 181 -2.69 21.89 43.42
C GLU A 181 -1.29 21.37 43.69
N ASN A 182 -0.47 22.16 44.38
CA ASN A 182 0.93 21.85 44.67
C ASN A 182 1.72 21.47 43.40
N ASP A 183 2.22 20.23 43.35
CA ASP A 183 2.99 19.69 42.23
C ASP A 183 2.16 18.76 41.31
N LYS A 184 0.84 18.96 41.32
CA LYS A 184 -0.10 18.19 40.50
C LYS A 184 -0.96 19.09 39.65
N VAL A 185 -1.36 18.55 38.51
CA VAL A 185 -2.29 19.17 37.56
C VAL A 185 -3.51 18.27 37.46
N GLY A 186 -4.67 18.81 37.81
CA GLY A 186 -5.98 18.21 37.62
C GLY A 186 -6.55 18.58 36.27
N VAL A 187 -6.95 17.60 35.47
CA VAL A 187 -7.66 17.82 34.20
C VAL A 187 -9.11 17.36 34.38
N LYS A 188 -10.08 18.24 34.13
CA LYS A 188 -11.51 17.95 34.30
C LYS A 188 -11.92 16.68 33.54
N ALA A 189 -12.77 15.84 34.15
CA ALA A 189 -13.20 14.57 33.58
C ALA A 189 -13.84 14.67 32.19
N ILE A 190 -14.50 15.79 31.88
CA ILE A 190 -15.09 16.05 30.55
C ILE A 190 -14.07 16.03 29.40
N CYS A 191 -12.79 16.18 29.74
CA CYS A 191 -11.68 16.10 28.79
C CYS A 191 -11.15 14.67 28.61
N TRP A 192 -11.77 13.65 29.19
CA TRP A 192 -11.33 12.26 29.11
C TRP A 192 -12.45 11.36 28.58
N GLU A 193 -12.14 10.57 27.55
CA GLU A 193 -13.02 9.56 26.96
C GLU A 193 -12.53 8.15 27.26
#